data_AF-A0A1E5ULP7-F1
#
_entry.id   AF-A0A1E5ULP7-F1
#
_cell.length_a   1.000
_cell.length_b   1.000
_cell.length_c   1.000
_cell.angle_alpha   90.00
_cell.angle_beta   90.00
_cell.angle_gamma   90.00
#
_symmetry.space_group_name_H-M   'P 1'
#
loop_
_entity.id
_entity.type
_entity.pdbx_description
1 polymer ?
#
loop_
_entity_poly.entity_id
_entity_poly.type
_entity_poly.pdbx_seq_one_letter_code
_entity_poly.pdbx_strand_id
1 'polypeptide(L)' 'LTPKELKQLMMVMAYPRQFKVSNWFLNKKKDYKVGWFSQVATNTLDVKLRDDLERLKKIRVE' A
#
# COMPACT_ATOMS: atom_id res chain seq x y z
N LEU A 1 24.24 -2.40 6.20
CA LEU A 1 23.12 -1.52 6.63
C LEU A 1 23.30 -1.19 8.09
N THR A 2 23.40 0.08 8.45
CA THR A 2 23.43 0.50 9.86
C THR A 2 22.00 0.55 10.43
N PRO A 3 21.82 0.43 11.76
CA PRO A 3 20.50 0.58 12.38
C PRO A 3 19.83 1.92 12.06
N LYS A 4 20.64 2.97 11.81
CA LYS A 4 20.17 4.29 11.39
C LYS A 4 19.57 4.26 9.99
N GLU A 5 20.26 3.64 9.03
CA GLU A 5 19.77 3.46 7.66
C GLU A 5 18.47 2.65 7.63
N LEU A 6 18.39 1.60 8.46
CA LEU A 6 17.19 0.77 8.54
C LEU A 6 15.97 1.57 9.05
N LYS A 7 16.15 2.41 10.08
CA LYS A 7 15.09 3.31 10.56
C LYS A 7 14.67 4.34 9.50
N GLN A 8 15.61 4.90 8.76
CA GLN A 8 15.27 5.81 7.65
C GLN A 8 14.44 5.11 6.58
N LEU A 9 14.82 3.90 6.17
CA LEU A 9 14.07 3.11 5.20
C LEU A 9 12.66 2.79 5.69
N MET A 10 12.51 2.38 6.96
CA MET A 10 11.20 2.14 7.55
C MET A 10 10.32 3.41 7.53
N MET A 11 10.91 4.58 7.79
CA MET A 11 10.18 5.85 7.77
C MET A 11 9.75 6.25 6.35
N VAL A 12 10.62 6.06 5.35
CA VAL A 12 10.28 6.29 3.94
C VAL A 12 9.15 5.35 3.49
N MET A 13 9.20 4.08 3.91
CA MET A 13 8.17 3.09 3.55
C MET A 13 6.82 3.40 4.20
N ALA A 14 6.81 3.90 5.44
CA ALA A 14 5.59 4.28 6.14
C ALA A 14 4.94 5.56 5.58
N TYR A 15 5.74 6.56 5.21
CA TYR A 15 5.26 7.89 4.77
C TYR A 15 5.88 8.36 3.44
N PRO A 16 5.76 7.61 2.34
CA PRO A 16 6.51 7.86 1.11
C PRO A 16 6.24 9.25 0.50
N ARG A 17 5.02 9.78 0.64
CA ARG A 17 4.68 11.13 0.14
C ARG A 17 5.45 12.25 0.84
N GLN A 18 5.79 12.09 2.12
CA GLN A 18 6.59 13.08 2.86
C GLN A 18 8.03 13.14 2.33
N PHE A 19 8.50 12.04 1.72
CA PHE A 19 9.82 11.94 1.08
C PHE A 19 9.76 12.20 -0.43
N LYS A 20 8.73 12.92 -0.91
CA LYS A 20 8.55 13.30 -2.32
C LYS A 20 8.42 12.11 -3.29
N VAL A 21 8.05 10.92 -2.80
CA VAL A 21 7.73 9.79 -3.67
C VAL A 21 6.38 10.06 -4.36
N SER A 22 6.38 10.04 -5.68
CA SER A 22 5.17 10.27 -6.48
C SER A 22 4.15 9.14 -6.29
N ASN A 23 2.86 9.50 -6.37
CA ASN A 23 1.74 8.55 -6.26
C ASN A 23 1.78 7.43 -7.32
N TRP A 24 2.45 7.67 -8.46
CA TRP A 24 2.64 6.64 -9.48
C TRP A 24 3.41 5.41 -8.97
N PHE A 25 4.30 5.59 -7.98
CA PHE A 25 5.11 4.51 -7.43
C PHE A 25 4.44 3.75 -6.28
N LEU A 26 3.30 4.22 -5.79
CA LEU A 26 2.59 3.58 -4.67
C LEU A 26 1.84 2.33 -5.13
N ASN A 27 1.88 1.27 -4.32
CA ASN A 27 1.32 -0.03 -4.68
C ASN A 27 -0.22 -0.10 -4.56
N LYS A 28 -0.85 0.70 -3.69
CA LYS A 28 -2.31 0.82 -3.62
C LYS A 28 -2.73 2.18 -4.14
N LYS A 29 -3.18 2.20 -5.39
CA LYS A 29 -3.65 3.41 -6.07
C LYS A 29 -5.17 3.48 -5.99
N LYS A 30 -5.70 4.65 -5.62
CA LYS A 30 -7.14 4.94 -5.59
C LYS A 30 -7.95 3.79 -4.96
N ASP A 31 -7.69 3.50 -3.68
CA ASP A 31 -8.39 2.45 -2.94
C ASP A 31 -9.91 2.62 -3.08
N TYR A 32 -10.64 1.53 -3.35
CA TYR A 32 -12.08 1.62 -3.66
C TYR A 32 -12.94 2.09 -2.47
N LYS A 33 -12.47 1.92 -1.21
CA LYS A 33 -13.19 2.36 -0.01
C LYS A 33 -12.93 3.82 0.30
N VAL A 34 -11.66 4.23 0.25
CA VAL A 34 -11.21 5.52 0.80
C VAL A 34 -10.79 6.53 -0.29
N GLY A 35 -10.58 6.07 -1.53
CA GLY A 35 -10.16 6.89 -2.67
C GLY A 35 -8.71 7.34 -2.66
N TRP A 36 -7.96 7.08 -1.59
CA TRP A 36 -6.60 7.56 -1.40
C TRP A 36 -5.54 6.64 -2.02
N PHE A 37 -4.35 7.20 -2.22
CA PHE A 37 -3.14 6.46 -2.61
C PHE A 37 -2.36 6.10 -1.35
N SER A 38 -1.84 4.88 -1.26
CA SER A 38 -1.06 4.44 -0.10
C SER A 38 0.00 3.40 -0.48
N GLN A 39 1.03 3.32 0.35
CA GLN A 39 1.96 2.19 0.37
C GLN A 39 1.48 1.21 1.44
N VAL A 40 1.18 -0.02 1.04
CA VAL A 40 0.74 -1.10 1.93
C VAL A 40 1.87 -2.13 2.06
N ALA A 41 2.16 -2.57 3.28
CA ALA A 41 3.30 -3.45 3.57
C ALA A 41 2.92 -4.65 4.45
N THR A 42 3.65 -5.76 4.28
CA THR A 42 3.58 -6.96 5.14
C THR A 42 2.13 -7.45 5.34
N ASN A 43 1.67 -7.59 6.59
CA ASN A 43 0.36 -8.15 6.97
C ASN A 43 -0.85 -7.28 6.60
N THR A 44 -0.63 -6.07 6.09
CA THR A 44 -1.75 -5.28 5.55
C THR A 44 -1.95 -5.54 4.07
N LEU A 45 -0.94 -6.07 3.37
CA LEU A 45 -1.01 -6.32 1.94
C LEU A 45 -1.90 -7.52 1.62
N ASP A 46 -1.72 -8.62 2.34
CA ASP A 46 -2.51 -9.84 2.19
C ASP A 46 -3.97 -9.64 2.57
N VAL A 47 -4.24 -8.90 3.65
CA VAL A 47 -5.61 -8.53 4.06
C VAL A 47 -6.31 -7.72 2.96
N LYS A 48 -5.62 -6.71 2.41
CA LYS A 48 -6.18 -5.88 1.33
C LYS A 48 -6.42 -6.67 0.05
N LEU A 49 -5.52 -7.58 -0.30
CA LEU A 49 -5.68 -8.45 -1.47
C LEU A 49 -6.88 -9.39 -1.31
N ARG A 50 -7.06 -9.97 -0.12
CA ARG A 50 -8.23 -10.83 0.19
C ARG A 50 -9.54 -10.05 0.05
N ASP A 51 -9.62 -8.85 0.63
CA ASP A 51 -10.78 -7.96 0.50
C ASP A 51 -11.11 -7.64 -0.97
N ASP A 52 -10.10 -7.34 -1.79
CA ASP A 52 -10.27 -7.03 -3.20
C ASP A 52 -10.77 -8.27 -3.98
N LEU A 53 -10.22 -9.46 -3.73
CA LEU A 53 -10.64 -10.71 -4.37
C LEU A 53 -12.07 -11.10 -3.97
N GLU A 54 -12.42 -10.98 -2.69
CA GLU A 54 -13.79 -11.24 -2.22
C GLU A 54 -14.80 -10.27 -2.86
N ARG A 55 -14.41 -9.01 -3.07
CA ARG A 55 -15.24 -8.06 -3.81
C ARG A 55 -15.45 -8.51 -5.26
N LEU A 56 -14.39 -8.94 -5.96
CA LEU A 56 -14.49 -9.42 -7.35
C LEU A 56 -15.40 -10.65 -7.47
N LYS A 57 -15.28 -11.60 -6.54
CA LYS A 57 -16.19 -12.76 -6.46
C LYS A 57 -17.65 -12.34 -6.28
N LYS A 58 -17.93 -11.37 -5.40
CA LYS A 58 -19.31 -10.90 -5.14
C LYS A 58 -19.97 -10.29 -6.38
N ILE A 59 -19.21 -9.60 -7.21
CA ILE A 59 -19.73 -8.98 -8.43
C ILE A 59 -19.73 -9.93 -9.64
N ARG A 60 -19.32 -11.20 -9.46
CA ARG A 60 -19.23 -12.22 -10.51
C ARG A 60 -18.48 -11.72 -11.74
N VAL A 61 -17.35 -11.04 -11.50
CA VAL A 61 -16.37 -10.83 -12.57
C VAL A 61 -15.65 -12.16 -12.73
N GLU A 62 -16.29 -13.04 -13.50
CA GLU A 62 -15.71 -14.24 -14.11
C GLU A 62 -15.50 -13.97 -15.60
#